data_AF-A0A7X8LTN3-F1
#
_entry.id   AF-A0A7X8LTN3-F1
#
_cell.length_a   1.000
_cell.length_b   1.000
_cell.length_c   1.000
_cell.angle_alpha   90.00
_cell.angle_beta   90.00
_cell.angle_gamma   90.00
#
_symmetry.space_group_name_H-M   'P 1'
#
loop_
_entity.id
_entity.type
_entity.pdbx_description
1 polymer ?
#
loop_
_entity_poly.entity_id
_entity_poly.type
_entity_poly.pdbx_seq_one_letter_code
_entity_poly.pdbx_strand_id
1 'polypeptide(L)'
;MIRLAIIASLAAGVAQPLLAHDHDTDRTLTGPGIALTESAETGVISGDFRGLKVRVAPVEEASRCAAGYEGWAERGGVKMPMSLSMENGIISADFNGFRFSHAKTLPNEKAYVFYVPLGQVSVAFDYEAFDGHHMANPVFTVPGRDGDLSVRVEGEACLRHGLYYAALLYGLGVTAAEAR
;
A
#
# COMPACT_ATOMS: atom_id res chain seq x y z
N MET A 1 -21.75 61.86 -3.96
CA MET A 1 -20.82 61.77 -5.10
C MET A 1 -19.55 61.06 -4.64
N ILE A 2 -19.16 59.96 -5.30
CA ILE A 2 -17.77 59.54 -5.64
C ILE A 2 -16.86 59.20 -4.43
N ARG A 3 -16.23 58.02 -4.27
CA ARG A 3 -15.82 56.93 -5.16
C ARG A 3 -15.61 55.63 -4.36
N LEU A 4 -16.07 54.50 -4.90
CA LEU A 4 -15.57 53.16 -4.58
C LEU A 4 -14.07 53.08 -4.89
N ALA A 5 -13.31 52.44 -4.02
CA ALA A 5 -12.03 51.83 -4.37
C ALA A 5 -12.09 50.34 -4.00
N ILE A 6 -12.34 49.53 -5.03
CA ILE A 6 -12.20 48.08 -5.01
C ILE A 6 -10.69 47.81 -4.99
N ILE A 7 -10.19 47.25 -3.89
CA ILE A 7 -8.85 46.66 -3.88
C ILE A 7 -9.01 45.21 -4.34
N ALA A 8 -8.71 45.00 -5.63
CA ALA A 8 -8.50 43.68 -6.19
C ALA A 8 -7.13 43.17 -5.72
N SER A 9 -7.11 42.30 -4.72
CA SER A 9 -5.91 41.53 -4.37
C SER A 9 -5.90 40.26 -5.21
N LEU A 10 -5.32 40.35 -6.42
CA LEU A 10 -4.73 39.19 -7.08
C LEU A 10 -3.52 38.76 -6.25
N ALA A 11 -3.67 37.69 -5.49
CA ALA A 11 -2.55 36.88 -5.04
C ALA A 11 -2.77 35.47 -5.60
N ALA A 12 -2.09 35.20 -6.72
CA ALA A 12 -1.85 33.85 -7.19
C ALA A 12 -0.95 33.15 -6.17
N GLY A 13 -1.57 32.48 -5.20
CA GLY A 13 -0.91 31.61 -4.23
C GLY A 13 -1.03 30.16 -4.68
N VAL A 14 -0.04 29.75 -5.48
CA VAL A 14 0.48 28.38 -5.68
C VAL A 14 -0.47 27.22 -5.40
N ALA A 15 -0.84 26.50 -6.46
CA ALA A 15 -1.34 25.14 -6.35
C ALA A 15 -0.32 24.29 -5.58
N GLN A 16 -0.71 23.76 -4.42
CA GLN A 16 -0.05 22.60 -3.84
C GLN A 16 -1.04 21.44 -3.89
N PRO A 17 -0.80 20.46 -4.76
CA PRO A 17 -1.18 19.10 -4.47
C PRO A 17 0.06 18.25 -4.58
N LEU A 18 0.82 18.16 -3.50
CA LEU A 18 1.53 16.92 -3.24
C LEU A 18 1.18 16.54 -1.82
N LEU A 19 0.47 15.41 -1.72
CA LEU A 19 0.42 14.62 -0.51
C LEU A 19 1.87 14.40 -0.08
N ALA A 20 2.35 15.19 0.88
CA ALA A 20 3.59 14.88 1.54
C ALA A 20 3.38 13.49 2.15
N HIS A 21 4.04 12.48 1.59
CA HIS A 21 4.10 11.18 2.22
C HIS A 21 4.82 11.39 3.55
N ASP A 22 4.18 10.98 4.66
CA ASP A 22 4.60 11.20 6.06
C ASP A 22 5.93 10.52 6.46
N HIS A 23 6.82 10.21 5.52
CA HIS A 23 8.00 9.38 5.77
C HIS A 23 9.27 10.00 5.15
N ASP A 24 10.30 10.18 5.98
CA ASP A 24 11.54 10.87 5.61
C ASP A 24 12.59 9.96 4.94
N THR A 25 12.34 8.64 4.90
CA THR A 25 13.30 7.65 4.40
C THR A 25 12.63 6.55 3.61
N ASP A 26 13.34 6.04 2.59
CA ASP A 26 12.91 4.88 1.82
C ASP A 26 12.69 3.68 2.73
N ARG A 27 11.64 2.91 2.43
CA ARG A 27 11.28 1.72 3.18
C ARG A 27 11.62 0.49 2.38
N THR A 28 12.26 -0.47 3.02
CA THR A 28 12.62 -1.74 2.37
C THR A 28 11.74 -2.85 2.91
N LEU A 29 11.19 -3.67 2.02
CA LEU A 29 10.41 -4.85 2.36
C LEU A 29 11.25 -6.07 1.98
N THR A 30 11.66 -6.84 2.98
CA THR A 30 12.58 -7.96 2.82
C THR A 30 12.02 -9.26 3.38
N GLY A 31 12.35 -10.36 2.72
CA GLY A 31 11.93 -11.70 3.12
C GLY A 31 12.42 -12.75 2.12
N PRO A 32 12.11 -14.04 2.31
CA PRO A 32 12.55 -15.10 1.41
C PRO A 32 12.07 -14.87 -0.04
N GLY A 33 13.01 -14.54 -0.92
CA GLY A 33 12.75 -14.20 -2.32
C GLY A 33 12.06 -12.86 -2.52
N ILE A 34 12.08 -11.95 -1.55
CA ILE A 34 11.41 -10.65 -1.60
C ILE A 34 12.44 -9.55 -1.35
N ALA A 35 12.50 -8.60 -2.29
CA ALA A 35 13.31 -7.40 -2.20
C ALA A 35 12.52 -6.27 -2.89
N LEU A 36 11.66 -5.59 -2.13
CA LEU A 36 10.92 -4.43 -2.61
C LEU A 36 11.39 -3.18 -1.84
N THR A 37 11.29 -2.03 -2.49
CA THR A 37 11.54 -0.72 -1.89
C THR A 37 10.38 0.19 -2.19
N GLU A 38 9.93 0.94 -1.20
CA GLU A 38 9.07 2.09 -1.39
C GLU A 38 9.89 3.37 -1.26
N SER A 39 9.84 4.19 -2.31
CA SER A 39 10.50 5.50 -2.32
C SER A 39 9.74 6.48 -1.43
N ALA A 40 10.44 7.13 -0.49
CA ALA A 40 9.87 8.19 0.35
C ALA A 40 9.42 9.40 -0.47
N GLU A 41 10.17 9.74 -1.53
CA GLU A 41 9.89 10.88 -2.40
C GLU A 41 8.60 10.68 -3.22
N THR A 42 8.37 9.46 -3.70
CA THR A 42 7.33 9.21 -4.72
C THR A 42 6.21 8.26 -4.27
N GLY A 43 6.37 7.60 -3.12
CA GLY A 43 5.48 6.52 -2.67
C GLY A 43 5.49 5.28 -3.57
N VAL A 44 6.38 5.20 -4.57
CA VAL A 44 6.43 4.08 -5.52
C VAL A 44 7.07 2.87 -4.85
N ILE A 45 6.32 1.76 -4.82
CA ILE A 45 6.80 0.44 -4.40
C ILE A 45 7.31 -0.31 -5.62
N SER A 46 8.56 -0.78 -5.62
CA SER A 46 9.12 -1.54 -6.72
C SER A 46 10.21 -2.51 -6.30
N GLY A 47 10.49 -3.51 -7.13
CA GLY A 47 11.58 -4.46 -6.91
C GLY A 47 11.26 -5.86 -7.39
N ASP A 48 11.73 -6.86 -6.65
CA ASP A 48 11.58 -8.27 -6.96
C ASP A 48 10.73 -8.99 -5.90
N PHE A 49 9.72 -9.72 -6.37
CA PHE A 49 8.93 -10.64 -5.56
C PHE A 49 8.96 -12.04 -6.19
N ARG A 50 9.71 -12.95 -5.57
CA ARG A 50 9.86 -14.36 -5.97
C ARG A 50 10.14 -14.52 -7.48
N GLY A 51 10.99 -13.66 -8.02
CA GLY A 51 11.38 -13.63 -9.44
C GLY A 51 10.44 -12.82 -10.36
N LEU A 52 9.38 -12.21 -9.82
CA LEU A 52 8.53 -11.26 -10.53
C LEU A 52 9.04 -9.84 -10.30
N LYS A 53 9.16 -9.06 -11.38
CA LYS A 53 9.40 -7.61 -11.25
C LYS A 53 8.11 -6.92 -10.87
N VAL A 54 8.12 -6.11 -9.84
CA VAL A 54 6.94 -5.44 -9.30
C VAL A 54 7.14 -3.93 -9.41
N ARG A 55 6.08 -3.22 -9.78
CA ARG A 55 5.99 -1.77 -9.65
C ARG A 55 4.55 -1.36 -9.35
N VAL A 56 4.36 -0.61 -8.28
CA VAL A 56 3.07 -0.09 -7.80
C VAL A 56 3.26 1.37 -7.37
N ALA A 57 2.47 2.29 -7.91
CA ALA A 57 2.54 3.73 -7.63
C ALA A 57 1.26 4.24 -6.99
N PRO A 58 1.31 5.30 -6.18
CA PRO A 58 0.12 6.04 -5.76
C PRO A 58 -0.67 6.57 -6.96
N VAL A 59 -1.99 6.64 -6.84
CA VAL A 59 -2.87 7.25 -7.84
C VAL A 59 -2.95 8.75 -7.59
N GLU A 60 -2.50 9.56 -8.56
CA GLU A 60 -2.35 11.02 -8.40
C GLU A 60 -3.68 11.78 -8.22
N GLU A 61 -4.80 11.26 -8.76
CA GLU A 61 -6.12 11.90 -8.71
C GLU A 61 -7.09 11.24 -7.73
N ALA A 62 -6.59 10.82 -6.57
CA ALA A 62 -7.44 10.39 -5.47
C ALA A 62 -8.28 11.59 -4.97
N SER A 63 -9.60 11.58 -5.21
CA SER A 63 -10.53 12.40 -4.41
C SER A 63 -10.23 12.17 -2.93
N ARG A 64 -10.46 13.16 -2.06
CA ARG A 64 -10.03 13.19 -0.64
C ARG A 64 -10.38 11.95 0.22
N CYS A 65 -11.16 11.00 -0.30
CA CYS A 65 -11.56 9.75 0.34
C CYS A 65 -10.95 8.46 -0.27
N ALA A 66 -10.16 8.53 -1.35
CA ALA A 66 -9.74 7.36 -2.14
C ALA A 66 -8.22 7.28 -2.37
N ALA A 67 -7.41 7.30 -1.31
CA ALA A 67 -5.98 7.02 -1.45
C ALA A 67 -5.80 5.58 -1.96
N GLY A 68 -5.13 5.42 -3.10
CA GLY A 68 -4.97 4.13 -3.77
C GLY A 68 -3.66 4.03 -4.52
N TYR A 69 -3.36 2.83 -4.97
CA TYR A 69 -2.18 2.47 -5.73
C TYR A 69 -2.58 1.68 -6.97
N GLU A 70 -1.81 1.85 -8.05
CA GLU A 70 -1.93 1.07 -9.28
C GLU A 70 -0.56 0.61 -9.77
N GLY A 71 -0.53 -0.54 -10.42
CA GLY A 71 0.73 -1.14 -10.81
C GLY A 71 0.61 -2.44 -11.56
N TRP A 72 1.71 -3.18 -11.53
CA TRP A 72 1.83 -4.48 -12.16
C TRP A 72 2.90 -5.33 -11.50
N ALA A 73 2.78 -6.64 -11.70
CA ALA A 73 3.92 -7.56 -11.64
C ALA A 73 4.17 -8.18 -13.01
N GLU A 74 5.43 -8.39 -13.37
CA GLU A 74 5.82 -8.91 -14.68
C GLU A 74 6.35 -10.34 -14.59
N ARG A 75 5.84 -11.19 -15.48
CA ARG A 75 6.28 -12.58 -15.68
C ARG A 75 6.54 -12.82 -17.16
N GLY A 76 7.77 -13.19 -17.51
CA GLY A 76 8.11 -13.53 -18.89
C GLY A 76 7.75 -12.42 -19.90
N GLY A 77 7.90 -11.14 -19.51
CA GLY A 77 7.53 -9.98 -20.34
C GLY A 77 6.03 -9.61 -20.33
N VAL A 78 5.18 -10.38 -19.66
CA VAL A 78 3.73 -10.08 -19.54
C VAL A 78 3.47 -9.38 -18.20
N LYS A 79 2.85 -8.20 -18.28
CA LYS A 79 2.43 -7.43 -17.10
C LYS A 79 1.04 -7.85 -16.62
N MET A 80 0.99 -8.30 -15.37
CA MET A 80 -0.22 -8.63 -14.64
C MET A 80 -0.65 -7.41 -13.83
N PRO A 81 -1.83 -6.82 -14.08
CA PRO A 81 -2.24 -5.56 -13.46
C PRO A 81 -2.53 -5.72 -11.97
N MET A 82 -2.36 -4.63 -11.22
CA MET A 82 -2.62 -4.54 -9.79
C MET A 82 -3.27 -3.20 -9.46
N SER A 83 -4.22 -3.21 -8.54
CA SER A 83 -4.79 -2.01 -7.94
C SER A 83 -5.12 -2.21 -6.47
N LEU A 84 -4.98 -1.16 -5.68
CA LEU A 84 -5.36 -1.09 -4.28
C LEU A 84 -6.05 0.25 -4.04
N SER A 85 -7.15 0.25 -3.30
CA SER A 85 -7.83 1.49 -2.92
C SER A 85 -8.41 1.36 -1.52
N MET A 86 -8.56 2.48 -0.84
CA MET A 86 -9.35 2.55 0.38
C MET A 86 -10.54 3.47 0.13
N GLU A 87 -11.75 2.96 0.32
CA GLU A 87 -12.98 3.73 0.22
C GLU A 87 -13.90 3.39 1.39
N ASN A 88 -14.44 4.39 2.08
CA ASN A 88 -15.36 4.20 3.21
C ASN A 88 -14.81 3.27 4.32
N GLY A 89 -13.50 3.31 4.55
CA GLY A 89 -12.84 2.42 5.50
C GLY A 89 -12.78 0.96 5.05
N ILE A 90 -12.89 0.67 3.76
CA ILE A 90 -12.68 -0.66 3.20
C ILE A 90 -11.49 -0.58 2.26
N ILE A 91 -10.47 -1.39 2.50
CA ILE A 91 -9.40 -1.62 1.54
C ILE A 91 -9.92 -2.63 0.53
N SER A 92 -9.92 -2.25 -0.75
CA SER A 92 -10.19 -3.13 -1.88
C SER A 92 -8.92 -3.27 -2.69
N ALA A 93 -8.69 -4.46 -3.21
CA ALA A 93 -7.52 -4.73 -4.02
C ALA A 93 -7.86 -5.72 -5.13
N ASP A 94 -7.27 -5.52 -6.31
CA ASP A 94 -7.32 -6.44 -7.44
C ASP A 94 -5.90 -6.78 -7.87
N PHE A 95 -5.62 -8.07 -7.99
CA PHE A 95 -4.32 -8.58 -8.41
C PHE A 95 -4.54 -9.60 -9.50
N ASN A 96 -4.27 -9.22 -10.75
CA ASN A 96 -4.48 -10.09 -11.91
C ASN A 96 -5.90 -10.70 -11.97
N GLY A 97 -6.93 -9.93 -11.61
CA GLY A 97 -8.33 -10.40 -11.57
C GLY A 97 -8.76 -11.05 -10.25
N PHE A 98 -7.85 -11.19 -9.28
CA PHE A 98 -8.18 -11.66 -7.94
C PHE A 98 -8.49 -10.48 -7.04
N ARG A 99 -9.77 -10.35 -6.71
CA ARG A 99 -10.24 -9.31 -5.81
C ARG A 99 -10.21 -9.77 -4.37
N PHE A 100 -9.72 -8.91 -3.48
CA PHE A 100 -9.86 -9.09 -2.04
C PHE A 100 -10.19 -7.78 -1.34
N SER A 101 -10.74 -7.90 -0.14
CA SER A 101 -11.13 -6.74 0.65
C SER A 101 -10.88 -6.92 2.13
N HIS A 102 -10.70 -5.79 2.82
CA HIS A 102 -10.53 -5.72 4.26
C HIS A 102 -11.32 -4.53 4.80
N ALA A 103 -12.23 -4.79 5.73
CA ALA A 103 -12.92 -3.73 6.46
C ALA A 103 -11.98 -3.19 7.55
N LYS A 104 -11.86 -1.86 7.63
CA LYS A 104 -10.99 -1.13 8.56
C LYS A 104 -11.16 -1.67 9.98
N THR A 105 -10.03 -2.01 10.56
CA THR A 105 -9.91 -2.60 11.89
C THR A 105 -9.75 -1.58 12.99
N LEU A 106 -9.98 -2.04 14.22
CA LEU A 106 -9.89 -1.23 15.43
C LEU A 106 -8.41 -1.05 15.83
N PRO A 107 -8.07 0.03 16.54
CA PRO A 107 -6.72 0.20 17.08
C PRO A 107 -6.34 -1.01 17.96
N ASN A 108 -5.07 -1.46 17.85
CA ASN A 108 -4.42 -2.56 18.59
C ASN A 108 -4.68 -4.00 18.09
N GLU A 109 -5.29 -4.19 16.92
CA GLU A 109 -5.33 -5.51 16.31
C GLU A 109 -3.94 -5.92 15.77
N LYS A 110 -3.50 -7.13 16.13
CA LYS A 110 -2.24 -7.76 15.67
C LYS A 110 -2.43 -8.76 14.53
N ALA A 111 -3.65 -8.87 14.01
CA ALA A 111 -3.98 -9.73 12.89
C ALA A 111 -5.11 -9.09 12.09
N TYR A 112 -5.02 -9.14 10.77
CA TYR A 112 -6.05 -8.63 9.87
C TYR A 112 -6.58 -9.74 8.98
N VAL A 113 -7.90 -9.82 8.90
CA VAL A 113 -8.58 -10.78 8.04
C VAL A 113 -8.91 -10.13 6.71
N PHE A 114 -8.39 -10.71 5.64
CA PHE A 114 -8.71 -10.38 4.26
C PHE A 114 -9.73 -11.39 3.73
N TYR A 115 -10.78 -10.89 3.09
CA TYR A 115 -11.77 -11.70 2.40
C TYR A 115 -11.34 -11.89 0.95
N VAL A 116 -11.25 -13.15 0.52
CA VAL A 116 -10.71 -13.55 -0.78
C VAL A 116 -11.70 -14.51 -1.47
N PRO A 117 -11.61 -14.76 -2.79
CA PRO A 117 -12.64 -15.53 -3.50
C PRO A 117 -12.88 -16.95 -2.94
N LEU A 118 -11.88 -17.55 -2.31
CA LEU A 118 -11.92 -18.91 -1.74
C LEU A 118 -12.08 -18.96 -0.21
N GLY A 119 -12.29 -17.82 0.47
CA GLY A 119 -12.49 -17.79 1.91
C GLY A 119 -11.90 -16.56 2.61
N GLN A 120 -11.25 -16.80 3.74
CA GLN A 120 -10.64 -15.75 4.56
C GLN A 120 -9.17 -16.09 4.81
N VAL A 121 -8.32 -15.08 4.76
CA VAL A 121 -6.90 -15.19 5.09
C VAL A 121 -6.57 -14.20 6.19
N SER A 122 -5.92 -14.67 7.25
CA SER A 122 -5.40 -13.83 8.32
C SER A 122 -3.95 -13.47 8.03
N VAL A 123 -3.62 -12.19 8.01
CA VAL A 123 -2.24 -11.70 8.02
C VAL A 123 -1.91 -11.27 9.45
N ALA A 124 -0.84 -11.80 10.01
CA ALA A 124 -0.38 -11.43 11.34
C ALA A 124 0.61 -10.27 11.29
N PHE A 125 0.56 -9.40 12.30
CA PHE A 125 1.36 -8.19 12.47
C PHE A 125 2.13 -8.30 13.77
N ASP A 126 3.45 -8.25 13.68
CA ASP A 126 4.30 -8.00 14.83
C ASP A 126 5.04 -6.67 14.63
N TYR A 127 4.95 -5.78 15.61
CA TYR A 127 5.56 -4.46 15.54
C TYR A 127 5.76 -3.87 16.94
N GLU A 128 6.78 -3.02 17.03
CA GLU A 128 6.94 -2.10 18.16
C GLU A 128 6.10 -0.85 17.86
N ALA A 129 5.27 -0.43 18.83
CA ALA A 129 4.51 0.80 18.68
C ALA A 129 5.50 1.98 18.69
N PHE A 130 5.48 2.79 17.63
CA PHE A 130 6.38 3.93 17.49
C PHE A 130 5.76 5.21 18.07
N ASP A 131 4.49 5.47 17.73
CA ASP A 131 3.57 6.45 18.35
C ASP A 131 2.18 6.33 17.70
N GLY A 132 1.09 6.51 18.44
CA GLY A 132 -0.28 6.53 17.90
C GLY A 132 -0.63 5.35 16.97
N HIS A 133 -0.73 5.64 15.66
CA HIS A 133 -1.05 4.66 14.60
C HIS A 133 0.16 4.22 13.77
N HIS A 134 1.38 4.49 14.24
CA HIS A 134 2.62 4.23 13.51
C HIS A 134 3.36 3.04 14.11
N MET A 135 3.89 2.19 13.24
CA MET A 135 4.59 0.96 13.55
C MET A 135 6.06 1.13 13.20
N ALA A 136 6.95 0.71 14.09
CA ALA A 136 8.37 0.59 13.79
C ALA A 136 8.69 -0.83 13.36
N ASN A 137 9.38 -0.93 12.21
CA ASN A 137 9.89 -2.17 11.64
C ASN A 137 8.91 -3.36 11.62
N PRO A 138 7.68 -3.20 11.11
CA PRO A 138 6.67 -4.23 11.22
C PRO A 138 7.05 -5.49 10.44
N VAL A 139 6.66 -6.65 10.98
CA VAL A 139 6.74 -7.95 10.32
C VAL A 139 5.33 -8.44 10.00
N PHE A 140 5.10 -8.76 8.73
CA PHE A 140 3.87 -9.35 8.23
C PHE A 140 4.08 -10.85 8.00
N THR A 141 3.17 -11.68 8.49
CA THR A 141 3.16 -13.10 8.15
C THR A 141 1.87 -13.44 7.42
N VAL A 142 2.03 -13.97 6.21
CA VAL A 142 0.97 -14.31 5.28
C VAL A 142 0.97 -15.82 5.06
N PRO A 143 -0.12 -16.54 5.36
CA PRO A 143 -0.22 -17.96 5.07
C PRO A 143 -0.08 -18.22 3.57
N GLY A 144 0.81 -19.14 3.21
CA GLY A 144 1.08 -19.53 1.83
C GLY A 144 0.89 -21.03 1.60
N ARG A 145 0.59 -21.42 0.35
CA ARG A 145 0.43 -22.84 -0.04
C ARG A 145 1.70 -23.65 0.18
N ASP A 146 2.87 -23.03 -0.01
CA ASP A 146 4.20 -23.64 0.17
C ASP A 146 4.80 -23.31 1.55
N GLY A 147 3.96 -22.92 2.51
CA GLY A 147 4.36 -22.42 3.83
C GLY A 147 4.18 -20.92 3.98
N ASP A 148 4.22 -20.47 5.22
CA ASP A 148 4.01 -19.07 5.58
C ASP A 148 5.11 -18.17 5.02
N LEU A 149 4.70 -17.02 4.50
CA LEU A 149 5.57 -15.97 4.02
C LEU A 149 5.68 -14.88 5.09
N SER A 150 6.87 -14.70 5.64
CA SER A 150 7.17 -13.57 6.53
C SER A 150 7.95 -12.49 5.78
N VAL A 151 7.51 -11.24 5.94
CA VAL A 151 8.12 -10.06 5.34
C VAL A 151 8.33 -9.01 6.41
N ARG A 152 9.52 -8.44 6.46
CA ARG A 152 9.87 -7.33 7.34
C ARG A 152 9.93 -6.05 6.54
N VAL A 153 9.28 -5.00 7.03
CA VAL A 153 9.50 -3.64 6.55
C VAL A 153 10.52 -2.99 7.45
N GLU A 154 11.63 -2.51 6.91
CA GLU A 154 12.54 -1.66 7.67
C GLU A 154 12.08 -0.20 7.56
N GLY A 155 11.96 0.46 8.70
CA GLY A 155 11.50 1.84 8.82
C GLY A 155 10.13 1.97 9.51
N GLU A 156 9.58 3.17 9.43
CA GLU A 156 8.30 3.53 10.03
C GLU A 156 7.16 3.32 9.02
N ALA A 157 6.07 2.68 9.45
CA ALA A 157 4.87 2.53 8.65
C ALA A 157 3.64 2.92 9.45
N CYS A 158 2.84 3.86 8.94
CA CYS A 158 1.51 4.05 9.49
C CYS A 158 0.67 2.78 9.27
N LEU A 159 -0.27 2.50 10.17
CA LEU A 159 -1.09 1.28 10.14
C LEU A 159 -1.79 1.10 8.78
N ARG A 160 -2.21 2.20 8.18
CA ARG A 160 -2.82 2.23 6.84
C ARG A 160 -1.86 1.76 5.75
N HIS A 161 -0.62 2.26 5.74
CA HIS A 161 0.41 1.81 4.79
C HIS A 161 0.78 0.35 5.05
N GLY A 162 0.89 -0.08 6.31
CA GLY A 162 1.13 -1.49 6.63
C GLY A 162 0.04 -2.43 6.11
N LEU A 163 -1.22 -2.02 6.17
CA LEU A 163 -2.33 -2.74 5.55
C LEU A 163 -2.18 -2.84 4.02
N TYR A 164 -1.69 -1.79 3.35
CA TYR A 164 -1.40 -1.82 1.91
C TYR A 164 -0.25 -2.75 1.55
N TYR A 165 0.81 -2.81 2.36
CA TYR A 165 1.88 -3.79 2.14
C TYR A 165 1.38 -5.21 2.35
N ALA A 166 0.63 -5.48 3.41
CA ALA A 166 0.04 -6.79 3.66
C ALA A 166 -0.85 -7.25 2.49
N ALA A 167 -1.72 -6.36 2.02
CA ALA A 167 -2.54 -6.58 0.82
C ALA A 167 -1.67 -6.90 -0.41
N LEU A 168 -0.70 -6.05 -0.73
CA LEU A 168 0.21 -6.21 -1.86
C LEU A 168 0.95 -7.56 -1.82
N LEU A 169 1.53 -7.91 -0.68
CA LEU A 169 2.30 -9.14 -0.50
C LEU A 169 1.43 -10.39 -0.63
N TYR A 170 0.21 -10.34 -0.08
CA TYR A 170 -0.75 -11.43 -0.25
C TYR A 170 -1.15 -11.60 -1.72
N GLY A 171 -1.56 -10.52 -2.39
CA GLY A 171 -1.96 -10.54 -3.80
C GLY A 171 -0.84 -11.02 -4.73
N LEU A 172 0.40 -10.62 -4.47
CA LEU A 172 1.59 -11.14 -5.14
C LEU A 172 1.80 -12.63 -4.88
N GLY A 173 1.60 -13.10 -3.65
CA GLY A 173 1.68 -14.52 -3.29
C GLY A 173 0.68 -15.38 -4.07
N VAL A 174 -0.57 -14.92 -4.19
CA VAL A 174 -1.62 -15.58 -4.98
C VAL A 174 -1.24 -15.62 -6.46
N THR A 175 -0.89 -14.46 -7.03
CA THR A 175 -0.48 -14.33 -8.44
C THR A 175 0.75 -15.20 -8.77
N ALA A 176 1.69 -15.34 -7.81
CA ALA A 176 2.87 -16.16 -7.98
C ALA A 176 2.52 -17.66 -8.08
N ALA A 177 1.60 -18.13 -7.23
CA ALA A 177 1.23 -19.53 -7.06
C ALA A 177 0.43 -20.09 -8.24
N GLU A 178 -0.49 -19.31 -8.82
CA GLU A 178 -1.39 -19.82 -9.87
C GLU A 178 -0.80 -19.87 -11.27
N ALA A 179 0.30 -19.18 -11.52
CA ALA A 179 1.00 -19.25 -12.79
C ALA A 179 2.14 -20.30 -12.79
N ARG A 180 2.07 -21.29 -11.88
CA ARG A 180 2.84 -22.54 -11.90
C ARG A 180 1.94 -23.69 -12.34
#